data_AF-A0A7Y2GGG2-F1
#
_entry.id   AF-A0A7Y2GGG2-F1
#
_cell.length_a   1.000
_cell.length_b   1.000
_cell.length_c   1.000
_cell.angle_alpha   90.00
_cell.angle_beta   90.00
_cell.angle_gamma   90.00
#
_symmetry.space_group_name_H-M   'P 1'
#
loop_
_entity.id
_entity.type
_entity.pdbx_description
1 polymer ?
#
loop_
_entity_poly.entity_id
_entity_poly.type
_entity_poly.pdbx_seq_one_letter_code
_entity_poly.pdbx_strand_id
1 'polypeptide(L)'
;GHELAVLEGAKEILETDRPILLFESGNLVNGDVVNGPVFRFLESMGFEGYFLNERRLVSVSDFDSEIHFIDQSAYQNFVFVHPTALNWESKVRPYKVNRSEITSTGFQGDSRAVN
;
A
#
# COMPACT_ATOMS: atom_id res chain seq x y z
N GLY A 1 -13.63 -0.68 -12.75
CA GLY A 1 -12.77 -1.86 -12.60
C GLY A 1 -13.32 -2.74 -11.49
N HIS A 2 -12.85 -3.98 -11.36
CA HIS A 2 -13.34 -4.93 -10.35
C HIS A 2 -13.14 -4.40 -8.91
N GLU A 3 -11.97 -3.81 -8.62
CA GLU A 3 -11.65 -3.24 -7.29
C GLU A 3 -12.54 -2.07 -6.91
N LEU A 4 -12.79 -1.12 -7.84
CA LEU A 4 -13.68 0.01 -7.59
C LEU A 4 -15.10 -0.48 -7.22
N ALA A 5 -15.64 -1.46 -7.95
CA ALA A 5 -16.97 -1.99 -7.67
C ALA A 5 -17.05 -2.65 -6.27
N VAL A 6 -15.97 -3.31 -5.83
CA VAL A 6 -15.88 -3.86 -4.46
C VAL A 6 -15.91 -2.73 -3.43
N LEU A 7 -15.14 -1.66 -3.63
CA LEU A 7 -15.09 -0.52 -2.72
C LEU A 7 -16.41 0.27 -2.69
N GLU A 8 -17.05 0.45 -3.84
CA GLU A 8 -18.39 1.05 -3.94
C GLU A 8 -19.44 0.21 -3.20
N GLY A 9 -19.37 -1.12 -3.33
CA GLY A 9 -20.23 -2.04 -2.57
C GLY A 9 -19.95 -2.02 -1.06
N ALA A 10 -18.73 -1.66 -0.64
CA ALA A 10 -18.32 -1.54 0.75
C ALA A 10 -18.50 -0.13 1.34
N LYS A 11 -19.14 0.80 0.60
CA LYS A 11 -19.22 2.22 0.96
C LYS A 11 -19.72 2.45 2.40
N GLU A 12 -20.78 1.77 2.83
CA GLU A 12 -21.34 1.93 4.19
C GLU A 12 -20.32 1.57 5.29
N ILE A 13 -19.55 0.49 5.09
CA ILE A 13 -18.48 0.06 6.01
C ILE A 13 -17.36 1.10 6.02
N LEU A 14 -16.97 1.60 4.85
CA LEU A 14 -15.92 2.61 4.72
C LEU A 14 -16.29 3.93 5.41
N GLU A 15 -17.55 4.36 5.34
CA GLU A 15 -18.06 5.58 5.99
C GLU A 15 -18.17 5.43 7.52
N THR A 16 -18.64 4.27 7.98
CA THR A 16 -18.96 4.02 9.39
C THR A 16 -17.74 3.60 10.19
N ASP A 17 -17.03 2.57 9.72
CA ASP A 17 -15.96 1.92 10.48
C ASP A 17 -14.60 2.53 10.20
N ARG A 18 -14.45 3.18 9.02
CA ARG A 18 -13.22 3.87 8.59
C ARG A 18 -11.96 2.99 8.76
N PRO A 19 -11.97 1.77 8.22
CA PRO A 19 -10.87 0.81 8.43
C PRO A 19 -9.57 1.32 7.80
N ILE A 20 -8.42 0.87 8.32
CA ILE A 20 -7.16 1.01 7.60
C ILE A 20 -7.19 0.08 6.39
N LEU A 21 -7.05 0.62 5.19
CA LEU A 21 -7.01 -0.14 3.96
C LEU A 21 -5.55 -0.39 3.56
N LEU A 22 -5.23 -1.62 3.21
CA LEU A 22 -3.96 -2.02 2.62
C LEU A 22 -4.25 -2.85 1.38
N PHE A 23 -3.80 -2.39 0.22
CA PHE A 23 -3.98 -3.12 -1.04
C PHE A 23 -2.79 -2.88 -1.98
N GLU A 24 -2.61 -3.82 -2.90
CA GLU A 24 -1.61 -3.73 -3.96
C GLU A 24 -2.21 -3.09 -5.21
N SER A 25 -1.45 -2.25 -5.89
CA SER A 25 -1.83 -1.71 -7.20
C SER A 25 -0.64 -1.77 -8.16
N GLY A 26 -0.90 -2.16 -9.41
CA GLY A 26 0.10 -2.29 -10.47
C GLY A 26 0.03 -1.16 -11.50
N ASN A 27 0.79 -1.28 -12.60
CA ASN A 27 0.79 -0.33 -13.71
C ASN A 27 1.10 1.14 -13.32
N LEU A 28 2.10 1.33 -12.46
CA LEU A 28 2.55 2.65 -11.98
C LEU A 28 3.32 3.49 -13.02
N VAL A 29 3.65 2.89 -14.16
CA VAL A 29 4.55 3.44 -15.19
C VAL A 29 4.13 4.84 -15.67
N ASN A 30 2.82 5.11 -15.75
CA ASN A 30 2.31 6.39 -16.22
C ASN A 30 1.85 7.31 -15.07
N GLY A 31 1.98 6.90 -13.80
CA GLY A 31 1.35 7.61 -12.68
C GLY A 31 -0.20 7.62 -12.73
N ASP A 32 -0.81 6.97 -13.71
CA ASP A 32 -2.26 6.95 -13.89
C ASP A 32 -2.98 6.23 -12.75
N VAL A 33 -2.32 5.29 -12.07
CA VAL A 33 -2.96 4.51 -11.00
C VAL A 33 -3.25 5.36 -9.76
N VAL A 34 -2.32 6.26 -9.38
CA VAL A 34 -2.53 7.15 -8.22
C VAL A 34 -3.58 8.21 -8.50
N ASN A 35 -3.73 8.56 -9.78
CA ASN A 35 -4.85 9.35 -10.29
C ASN A 35 -6.02 8.45 -10.73
N GLY A 36 -6.07 7.20 -10.27
CA GLY A 36 -7.05 6.22 -10.69
C GLY A 36 -8.41 6.40 -10.00
N PRO A 37 -9.46 5.72 -10.48
CA PRO A 37 -10.79 5.83 -9.90
C PRO A 37 -10.87 5.29 -8.45
N VAL A 38 -10.06 4.28 -8.10
CA VAL A 38 -9.98 3.75 -6.74
C VAL A 38 -9.45 4.80 -5.77
N PHE A 39 -8.35 5.45 -6.13
CA PHE A 39 -7.68 6.45 -5.30
C PHE A 39 -8.58 7.66 -5.10
N ARG A 40 -9.14 8.22 -6.19
CA ARG A 40 -10.10 9.33 -6.11
C ARG A 40 -11.34 8.99 -5.30
N PHE A 41 -11.84 7.76 -5.39
CA PHE A 41 -12.98 7.33 -4.59
C PHE A 41 -12.64 7.39 -3.09
N LEU A 42 -11.52 6.80 -2.68
CA LEU A 42 -11.09 6.81 -1.27
C LEU A 42 -10.79 8.23 -0.76
N GLU A 43 -10.12 9.05 -1.56
CA GLU A 43 -9.87 10.47 -1.24
C GLU A 43 -11.18 11.24 -1.07
N SER A 44 -12.18 11.00 -1.94
CA SER A 44 -13.50 11.63 -1.82
C SER A 44 -14.24 11.25 -0.54
N MET A 45 -13.90 10.10 0.06
CA MET A 45 -14.42 9.63 1.35
C MET A 45 -13.60 10.13 2.55
N GLY A 46 -12.59 10.98 2.33
CA GLY A 46 -11.76 11.56 3.38
C GLY A 46 -10.60 10.67 3.84
N PHE A 47 -10.27 9.62 3.08
CA PHE A 47 -9.06 8.84 3.34
C PHE A 47 -7.83 9.53 2.76
N GLU A 48 -6.72 9.42 3.47
CA GLU A 48 -5.39 9.83 3.02
C GLU A 48 -4.59 8.61 2.58
N GLY A 49 -4.04 8.66 1.36
CA GLY A 49 -3.26 7.59 0.76
C GLY A 49 -1.76 7.74 1.00
N TYR A 50 -1.10 6.62 1.24
CA TYR A 50 0.35 6.52 1.45
C TYR A 50 0.93 5.32 0.71
N PHE A 51 2.20 5.40 0.32
CA PHE A 51 2.96 4.29 -0.24
C PHE A 51 4.34 4.18 0.42
N LEU A 52 4.96 3.00 0.34
CA LEU A 52 6.29 2.79 0.90
C LEU A 52 7.38 3.17 -0.12
N ASN A 53 8.19 4.16 0.20
CA ASN A 53 9.41 4.49 -0.55
C ASN A 53 10.61 4.47 0.39
N GLU A 54 11.67 3.74 0.04
CA GLU A 54 12.91 3.65 0.85
C GLU A 54 12.69 3.46 2.36
N ARG A 55 11.72 2.61 2.75
CA ARG A 55 11.31 2.32 4.14
C ARG A 55 10.54 3.45 4.86
N ARG A 56 10.07 4.46 4.12
CA ARG A 56 9.24 5.56 4.63
C ARG A 56 7.86 5.50 3.99
N LEU A 57 6.85 5.89 4.75
CA LEU A 57 5.54 6.18 4.18
C LEU A 57 5.62 7.58 3.57
N VAL A 58 5.27 7.66 2.29
CA VAL A 58 5.21 8.88 1.48
C VAL A 58 3.76 9.08 1.06
N SER A 59 3.28 10.32 1.06
CA SER A 59 1.92 10.63 0.63
C SER A 59 1.73 10.27 -0.84
N VAL A 60 0.58 9.72 -1.20
CA VAL A 60 0.22 9.51 -2.61
C VAL A 60 0.25 10.82 -3.41
N SER A 61 -0.03 11.96 -2.77
CA SER A 61 0.09 13.29 -3.41
C SER A 61 1.52 13.63 -3.86
N ASP A 62 2.52 12.99 -3.25
CA ASP A 62 3.94 13.19 -3.55
C ASP A 62 4.46 12.09 -4.49
N PHE A 63 3.57 11.25 -5.03
CA PHE A 63 3.95 10.23 -6.00
C PHE A 63 4.42 10.89 -7.29
N ASP A 64 5.51 10.35 -7.83
CA ASP A 64 6.18 10.83 -9.03
C ASP A 64 6.64 9.58 -9.77
N SER A 65 6.10 9.34 -10.96
CA SER A 65 6.38 8.11 -11.72
C SER A 65 7.81 8.03 -12.26
N GLU A 66 8.53 9.15 -12.37
CA GLU A 66 9.93 9.18 -12.80
C GLU A 66 10.88 8.85 -11.65
N ILE A 67 10.55 9.30 -10.44
CA ILE A 67 11.38 9.11 -9.23
C ILE A 67 11.02 7.81 -8.52
N HIS A 68 9.73 7.54 -8.37
CA HIS A 68 9.17 6.38 -7.67
C HIS A 68 8.88 5.23 -8.63
N PHE A 69 9.61 5.16 -9.75
CA PHE A 69 9.46 4.11 -10.73
C PHE A 69 9.70 2.75 -10.08
N ILE A 70 8.73 1.87 -10.26
CA ILE A 70 8.84 0.45 -9.93
C ILE A 70 8.66 -0.30 -11.24
N ASP A 71 9.42 -1.37 -11.41
CA ASP A 71 9.37 -2.21 -12.61
C ASP A 71 7.93 -2.49 -13.05
N GLN A 72 7.68 -2.56 -14.35
CA GLN A 72 6.34 -2.65 -14.92
C GLN A 72 5.58 -3.92 -14.49
N SER A 73 6.32 -4.94 -14.05
CA SER A 73 5.80 -6.20 -13.49
C SER A 73 5.46 -6.11 -11.99
N ALA A 74 5.85 -5.03 -11.32
CA ALA A 74 5.77 -4.91 -9.88
C ALA A 74 4.45 -4.27 -9.42
N TYR A 75 3.96 -4.81 -8.31
CA TYR A 75 2.86 -4.25 -7.54
C TYR A 75 3.42 -3.44 -6.39
N GLN A 76 2.77 -2.33 -6.09
CA GLN A 76 3.11 -1.49 -4.95
C GLN A 76 1.99 -1.56 -3.90
N ASN A 77 2.40 -1.65 -2.65
CA ASN A 77 1.49 -1.56 -1.53
C ASN A 77 1.10 -0.09 -1.27
N PHE A 78 -0.20 0.15 -1.21
CA PHE A 78 -0.79 1.41 -0.80
C PHE A 78 -1.57 1.22 0.50
N VAL A 79 -1.45 2.20 1.38
CA VAL A 79 -2.18 2.27 2.64
C VAL A 79 -3.08 3.49 2.60
N PHE A 80 -4.37 3.32 2.87
CA PHE A 80 -5.31 4.43 3.03
C PHE A 80 -5.84 4.47 4.45
N VAL A 81 -5.80 5.64 5.07
CA VAL A 81 -6.24 5.87 6.46
C VAL A 81 -7.17 7.07 6.53
N HIS A 82 -8.27 6.94 7.27
CA HIS A 82 -9.10 8.09 7.59
C HIS A 82 -8.50 8.81 8.82
N PRO A 83 -8.23 10.13 8.79
CA PRO A 83 -7.52 10.83 9.88
C PRO A 83 -8.18 10.66 11.26
N THR A 84 -9.51 10.60 11.29
CA THR A 84 -10.26 10.42 12.53
C THR A 84 -10.27 8.98 13.06
N ALA A 85 -9.86 7.99 12.26
CA ALA A 85 -9.79 6.59 12.69
C ALA A 85 -8.47 6.30 13.45
N LEU A 86 -7.48 7.17 13.31
CA LEU A 86 -6.19 7.05 13.98
C LEU A 86 -6.30 7.60 15.42
N ASN A 87 -6.66 6.73 16.35
CA ASN A 87 -6.39 6.95 17.78
C ASN A 87 -5.12 6.18 18.17
N TRP A 88 -3.95 6.82 18.05
CA TRP A 88 -2.63 6.20 18.25
C TRP A 88 -2.34 5.76 19.71
N GLU A 89 -3.31 5.76 20.62
CA GLU A 89 -3.07 5.49 22.04
C GLU A 89 -2.69 4.03 22.36
N SER A 90 -2.79 3.10 21.42
CA SER A 90 -2.43 1.70 21.66
C SER A 90 -0.99 1.38 21.29
N LYS A 91 -0.05 1.58 22.23
CA LYS A 91 1.34 1.06 22.19
C LYS A 91 1.45 -0.47 22.34
N VAL A 92 0.35 -1.21 22.19
CA VAL A 92 0.39 -2.67 22.26
C VAL A 92 0.59 -3.18 20.84
N ARG A 93 1.80 -3.64 20.52
CA ARG A 93 2.00 -4.47 19.33
C ARG A 93 1.11 -5.70 19.51
N PRO A 94 0.09 -5.93 18.66
CA PRO A 94 -0.84 -7.05 18.86
C PRO A 94 -0.14 -8.42 18.73
N TYR A 95 1.10 -8.43 18.24
CA TYR A 95 1.94 -9.61 18.13
C TYR A 95 3.41 -9.30 18.44
N LYS A 96 4.09 -10.26 19.10
CA LYS A 96 5.56 -10.30 19.17
C LYS A 96 6.09 -10.82 17.85
N VAL A 97 6.87 -10.00 17.14
CA VAL A 97 7.67 -10.48 16.00
C VAL A 97 8.95 -11.09 16.56
N ASN A 98 9.05 -12.42 16.61
CA ASN A 98 10.30 -13.10 16.92
C ASN A 98 11.21 -13.05 15.69
N ARG A 99 12.10 -12.06 15.64
CA ARG A 99 13.08 -11.91 14.54
C ARG A 99 14.14 -13.03 14.51
N SER A 100 14.19 -13.89 15.51
CA SER A 100 15.11 -15.02 15.60
C SER A 100 14.80 -16.18 14.64
N GLU A 101 13.63 -16.20 13.99
CA GLU A 101 13.23 -17.28 13.07
C GLU A 101 13.49 -16.95 11.58
N ILE A 102 13.90 -15.72 11.25
CA ILE A 102 14.08 -15.27 9.86
C ILE A 102 15.49 -15.62 9.31
N THR A 103 16.42 -16.10 10.14
CA THR A 103 17.80 -16.41 9.72
C THR A 103 18.04 -17.86 9.28
N SER A 104 17.01 -18.66 9.01
CA SER A 104 17.23 -20.08 8.64
C SER A 104 16.33 -20.64 7.53
N THR A 105 16.00 -19.83 6.52
CA THR A 105 15.66 -20.35 5.20
C THR A 105 16.53 -19.65 4.16
N GLY A 106 17.51 -20.39 3.65
CA GLY A 106 18.54 -19.89 2.76
C GLY A 106 17.96 -19.28 1.48
N PHE A 107 18.26 -18.01 1.24
CA PHE A 107 18.40 -17.50 -0.11
C PHE A 107 19.68 -18.11 -0.68
N GLN A 108 19.56 -19.24 -1.36
CA GLN A 108 20.61 -19.78 -2.21
C GLN A 108 20.54 -19.02 -3.53
N GLY A 109 21.34 -17.96 -3.64
CA GLY A 109 21.50 -17.21 -4.88
C GLY A 109 22.06 -18.13 -5.96
N ASP A 110 21.26 -18.37 -7.00
CA ASP A 110 21.67 -19.16 -8.15
C ASP A 110 22.67 -18.33 -8.97
N SER A 111 23.95 -18.52 -8.65
CA SER A 111 25.07 -17.95 -9.40
C SER A 111 25.25 -18.78 -10.66
N ARG A 112 24.53 -18.43 -11.74
CA ARG A 112 24.89 -18.91 -13.08
C ARG A 112 26.17 -18.22 -13.51
N ALA A 113 27.27 -18.94 -13.32
CA ALA A 113 28.56 -18.63 -13.92
C ALA A 113 28.40 -18.61 -15.46
N VAL A 114 28.78 -17.48 -16.04
CA VAL A 114 29.05 -17.34 -17.47
C VAL A 114 30.38 -18.06 -17.73
N ASN A 115 30.34 -19.06 -18.61
CA ASN A 115 31.46 -19.50 -19.44
C ASN A 115 30.89 -20.05 -20.74
#